data_AF-A0AB73BDK2-F1
#
_entry.id   AF-A0AB73BDK2-F1
#
_cell.length_a   1.000
_cell.length_b   1.000
_cell.length_c   1.000
_cell.angle_alpha   90.00
_cell.angle_beta   90.00
_cell.angle_gamma   90.00
#
_symmetry.space_group_name_H-M   'P 1'
#
loop_
_entity.id
_entity.type
_entity.pdbx_description
1 polymer ?
#
loop_
_entity_poly.entity_id
_entity_poly.type
_entity_poly.pdbx_seq_one_letter_code
_entity_poly.pdbx_strand_id
1 'polypeptide(L)'
;MIKSNNLLRLTAIVLLVISQYSFADEACTLVKKATTDEAKRYIQCLDTQINKAKLVQGSWIQKRKYELTTLQESTGNTQILLLFMRSISNNEKHIESACRWRYLLKLPNATTAAISYKICEIQLINQFTDALKKPF
;
A
#
# COMPACT_ATOMS: atom_id res chain seq x y z
N MET A 1 16.25 -31.21 -41.89
CA MET A 1 15.50 -30.30 -40.99
C MET A 1 16.20 -30.18 -39.64
N ILE A 2 17.21 -29.30 -39.49
CA ILE A 2 17.88 -29.05 -38.20
C ILE A 2 18.28 -27.55 -38.16
N LYS A 3 17.32 -26.65 -37.92
CA LYS A 3 17.63 -25.21 -37.74
C LYS A 3 16.73 -24.49 -36.73
N SER A 4 15.70 -25.16 -36.21
CA SER A 4 14.68 -24.55 -35.33
C SER A 4 14.98 -24.63 -33.83
N ASN A 5 15.82 -25.58 -33.39
CA ASN A 5 16.04 -25.86 -31.96
C ASN A 5 16.96 -24.82 -31.26
N ASN A 6 17.90 -24.21 -31.98
CA ASN A 6 18.81 -23.23 -31.41
C ASN A 6 18.15 -21.86 -31.23
N LEU A 7 17.21 -21.48 -32.11
CA LEU A 7 16.42 -20.26 -31.96
C LEU A 7 15.47 -20.33 -30.75
N LEU A 8 14.82 -21.48 -30.56
CA LEU A 8 13.95 -21.75 -29.39
C LEU A 8 14.71 -21.74 -28.06
N ARG A 9 15.97 -22.20 -28.05
CA ARG A 9 16.83 -22.12 -26.86
C ARG A 9 17.29 -20.69 -26.56
N LEU A 10 17.60 -19.92 -27.61
CA LEU A 10 18.00 -18.52 -27.45
C LEU A 10 16.85 -17.65 -26.93
N THR A 11 15.61 -17.87 -27.38
CA THR A 11 14.44 -17.14 -26.88
C THR A 11 14.11 -17.48 -25.42
N ALA A 12 14.28 -18.75 -25.00
CA ALA A 12 14.07 -19.17 -23.62
C ALA A 12 15.07 -18.54 -22.64
N ILE A 13 16.33 -18.34 -23.06
CA ILE A 13 17.36 -17.70 -22.24
C ILE A 13 17.07 -16.21 -22.04
N VAL A 14 16.59 -15.52 -23.07
CA VAL A 14 16.23 -14.08 -22.98
C VAL A 14 15.07 -13.85 -22.00
N LEU A 15 14.08 -14.74 -21.97
CA LEU A 15 12.94 -14.64 -21.04
C LEU A 15 13.33 -14.82 -19.56
N LEU A 16 14.35 -15.64 -19.28
CA LEU A 16 14.85 -15.84 -17.91
C LEU A 16 15.60 -14.62 -17.37
N VAL A 17 16.31 -13.87 -18.22
CA VAL A 17 17.07 -12.67 -17.81
C VAL A 17 16.13 -11.52 -17.43
N ILE A 18 14.97 -11.40 -18.08
CA ILE A 18 13.99 -10.34 -17.79
C ILE A 18 13.23 -10.61 -16.48
N SER A 19 13.19 -11.86 -15.99
CA SER A 19 12.54 -12.21 -14.72
C SER A 19 13.26 -11.68 -13.47
N GLN A 20 14.47 -11.16 -13.60
CA GLN A 20 15.27 -10.65 -12.48
C GLN A 20 14.97 -9.19 -12.10
N TYR A 21 14.13 -8.48 -12.85
CA TYR A 21 13.59 -7.20 -12.41
C TYR A 21 12.53 -7.43 -11.34
N SER A 22 12.96 -7.93 -10.18
CA SER A 22 12.18 -7.81 -8.96
C SER A 22 12.05 -6.33 -8.64
N PHE A 23 10.82 -5.85 -8.45
CA PHE A 23 10.57 -4.53 -7.88
C PHE A 23 11.06 -4.56 -6.43
N ALA A 24 12.35 -4.26 -6.24
CA ALA A 24 12.89 -3.95 -4.94
C ALA A 24 12.03 -2.84 -4.33
N ASP A 25 11.75 -2.94 -3.02
CA ASP A 25 10.98 -1.93 -2.32
C ASP A 25 11.80 -0.64 -2.30
N GLU A 26 11.53 0.25 -3.25
CA GLU A 26 12.25 1.51 -3.41
C GLU A 26 12.08 2.33 -2.12
N ALA A 27 13.13 2.41 -1.32
CA ALA A 27 13.14 3.24 -0.14
C ALA A 27 13.09 4.70 -0.58
N CYS A 28 11.94 5.36 -0.40
CA CYS A 28 11.82 6.80 -0.66
C CYS A 28 12.82 7.54 0.23
N THR A 29 13.77 8.25 -0.37
CA THR A 29 14.76 9.06 0.37
C THR A 29 14.59 10.54 0.04
N LEU A 30 14.65 11.37 1.08
CA LEU A 30 14.67 12.82 0.93
C LEU A 30 16.07 13.33 1.32
N VAL A 31 16.75 13.97 0.37
CA VAL A 31 18.06 14.58 0.60
C VAL A 31 17.92 15.76 1.56
N LYS A 32 18.89 15.96 2.47
CA LYS A 32 18.92 17.14 3.34
C LYS A 32 19.03 18.41 2.47
N LYS A 33 18.18 19.41 2.73
CA LYS A 33 18.04 20.62 1.89
C LYS A 33 17.70 20.29 0.42
N ALA A 34 16.78 19.35 0.23
CA ALA A 34 16.26 19.00 -1.09
C ALA A 34 15.81 20.25 -1.88
N THR A 35 16.22 20.28 -3.14
CA THR A 35 15.68 21.19 -4.16
C THR A 35 14.18 20.92 -4.37
N THR A 36 13.50 21.85 -5.04
CA THR A 36 12.08 21.69 -5.39
C THR A 36 11.84 20.42 -6.22
N ASP A 37 12.75 20.06 -7.14
CA ASP A 37 12.60 18.88 -7.99
C ASP A 37 12.79 17.58 -7.20
N GLU A 38 13.79 17.54 -6.30
CA GLU A 38 14.00 16.41 -5.39
C GLU A 38 12.81 16.21 -4.43
N ALA A 39 12.26 17.30 -3.89
CA ALA A 39 11.07 17.22 -3.05
C ALA A 39 9.85 16.72 -3.82
N LYS A 40 9.68 17.13 -5.08
CA LYS A 40 8.62 16.63 -5.96
C LYS A 40 8.76 15.13 -6.23
N ARG A 41 9.96 14.66 -6.57
CA ARG A 41 10.24 13.23 -6.78
C ARG A 41 9.97 12.42 -5.52
N TYR A 42 10.37 12.94 -4.36
CA TYR A 42 10.09 12.30 -3.08
C TYR A 42 8.58 12.19 -2.80
N ILE A 43 7.81 13.24 -3.06
CA ILE A 43 6.35 13.23 -2.95
C ILE A 43 5.73 12.17 -3.88
N GLN A 44 6.20 12.07 -5.13
CA GLN A 44 5.75 11.05 -6.09
C GLN A 44 6.10 9.62 -5.64
N CYS A 45 7.26 9.44 -5.02
CA CYS A 45 7.62 8.17 -4.41
C CYS A 45 6.64 7.81 -3.28
N LEU A 46 6.32 8.78 -2.40
CA LEU A 46 5.33 8.57 -1.34
C LEU A 46 3.94 8.21 -1.88
N ASP A 47 3.52 8.82 -2.99
CA ASP A 47 2.27 8.44 -3.68
C ASP A 47 2.28 6.97 -4.11
N THR A 48 3.40 6.51 -4.66
CA THR A 48 3.59 5.11 -5.03
C THR A 48 3.53 4.19 -3.79
N GLN A 49 4.17 4.58 -2.68
CA GLN A 49 4.13 3.81 -1.45
C GLN A 49 2.72 3.78 -0.82
N ILE A 50 1.95 4.86 -0.89
CA ILE A 50 0.54 4.88 -0.47
C ILE A 50 -0.28 3.87 -1.29
N ASN A 51 -0.11 3.85 -2.60
CA ASN A 51 -0.82 2.90 -3.47
C ASN A 51 -0.46 1.44 -3.13
N LYS A 52 0.82 1.13 -2.93
CA LYS A 52 1.27 -0.19 -2.46
C LYS A 52 0.63 -0.55 -1.11
N ALA A 53 0.67 0.35 -0.14
CA ALA A 53 0.09 0.13 1.19
C ALA A 53 -1.43 -0.12 1.11
N LYS A 54 -2.16 0.64 0.28
CA LYS A 54 -3.60 0.44 0.03
C LYS A 54 -3.90 -0.90 -0.63
N LEU A 55 -3.09 -1.33 -1.61
CA LEU A 55 -3.25 -2.65 -2.23
C LEU A 55 -3.07 -3.78 -1.21
N VAL A 56 -2.02 -3.71 -0.39
CA VAL A 56 -1.77 -4.69 0.67
C VAL A 56 -2.93 -4.69 1.67
N GLN A 57 -3.33 -3.53 2.17
CA GLN A 57 -4.47 -3.41 3.08
C GLN A 57 -5.75 -4.01 2.48
N GLY A 58 -6.06 -3.67 1.23
CA GLY A 58 -7.23 -4.18 0.51
C GLY A 58 -7.26 -5.70 0.41
N SER A 59 -6.11 -6.33 0.15
CA SER A 59 -6.01 -7.80 0.14
C SER A 59 -6.35 -8.43 1.49
N TRP A 60 -5.89 -7.80 2.59
CA TRP A 60 -6.19 -8.27 3.95
C TRP A 60 -7.64 -8.01 4.33
N ILE A 61 -8.21 -6.86 3.97
CA ILE A 61 -9.64 -6.57 4.16
C ILE A 61 -10.48 -7.64 3.45
N GLN A 62 -10.15 -7.97 2.20
CA GLN A 62 -10.89 -8.97 1.43
C GLN A 62 -10.77 -10.36 2.04
N LYS A 63 -9.58 -10.75 2.50
CA LYS A 63 -9.39 -12.01 3.22
C LYS A 63 -10.25 -12.10 4.47
N ARG A 64 -10.23 -11.05 5.32
CA ARG A 64 -11.03 -11.03 6.56
C ARG A 64 -12.52 -11.02 6.27
N LYS A 65 -12.95 -10.27 5.26
CA LYS A 65 -14.35 -10.28 4.81
C LYS A 65 -14.80 -11.69 4.44
N TYR A 66 -14.00 -12.42 3.65
CA TYR A 66 -14.29 -13.80 3.28
C TYR A 66 -14.42 -14.72 4.51
N GLU A 67 -13.43 -14.70 5.41
CA GLU A 67 -13.43 -15.50 6.64
C GLU A 67 -14.67 -15.21 7.51
N LEU A 68 -15.02 -13.94 7.68
CA LEU A 68 -16.19 -13.53 8.46
C LEU A 68 -17.52 -13.85 7.79
N THR A 69 -17.59 -13.83 6.45
CA THR A 69 -18.77 -14.31 5.71
C THR A 69 -18.99 -15.79 5.95
N THR A 70 -17.95 -16.63 5.85
CA THR A 70 -18.05 -18.08 6.14
C THR A 70 -18.45 -18.34 7.60
N LEU A 71 -17.92 -17.55 8.55
CA LEU A 71 -18.33 -17.64 9.94
C LEU A 71 -19.81 -17.27 10.13
N GLN A 72 -20.28 -16.21 9.45
CA GLN A 72 -21.69 -15.81 9.49
C GLN A 72 -22.60 -16.90 8.92
N GLU A 73 -22.23 -17.53 7.80
CA GLU A 73 -23.00 -18.62 7.19
C GLU A 73 -23.12 -19.84 8.10
N SER A 74 -22.06 -20.16 8.84
CA SER A 74 -22.03 -21.32 9.75
C SER A 74 -22.71 -21.06 11.10
N THR A 75 -22.65 -19.83 11.62
CA THR A 75 -23.15 -19.49 12.97
C THR A 75 -24.48 -18.73 12.97
N GLY A 76 -24.88 -18.14 11.84
CA GLY A 76 -25.98 -17.18 11.75
C GLY A 76 -25.69 -15.81 12.37
N ASN A 77 -24.50 -15.57 12.94
CA ASN A 77 -24.17 -14.30 13.59
C ASN A 77 -23.83 -13.21 12.56
N THR A 78 -24.83 -12.43 12.17
CA THR A 78 -24.70 -11.35 11.17
C THR A 78 -23.99 -10.10 11.68
N GLN A 79 -23.83 -9.95 13.00
CA GLN A 79 -23.30 -8.73 13.60
C GLN A 79 -21.79 -8.57 13.38
N ILE A 80 -21.05 -9.68 13.33
CA ILE A 80 -19.57 -9.65 13.24
C ILE A 80 -19.13 -9.00 11.94
N LEU A 81 -19.67 -9.44 10.80
CA LEU A 81 -19.34 -8.86 9.50
C LEU A 81 -19.73 -7.38 9.41
N LEU A 82 -20.90 -7.01 9.95
CA LEU A 82 -21.36 -5.62 9.99
C LEU A 82 -20.41 -4.72 10.80
N LEU A 83 -19.98 -5.17 11.99
CA LEU A 83 -19.03 -4.45 12.83
C LEU A 83 -17.66 -4.34 12.17
N PHE A 84 -17.19 -5.41 11.52
CA PHE A 84 -15.96 -5.40 10.76
C PHE A 84 -15.99 -4.37 9.64
N MET A 85 -17.02 -4.40 8.78
CA MET A 85 -17.14 -3.43 7.68
C MET A 85 -17.26 -1.98 8.19
N ARG A 86 -17.94 -1.76 9.32
CA ARG A 86 -17.99 -0.45 9.98
C ARG A 86 -16.61 -0.01 10.47
N SER A 87 -15.80 -0.93 11.00
CA SER A 87 -14.44 -0.62 11.44
C SER A 87 -13.55 -0.13 10.29
N ILE A 88 -13.71 -0.67 9.08
CA ILE A 88 -13.00 -0.22 7.88
C ILE A 88 -13.34 1.24 7.57
N SER A 89 -14.64 1.55 7.45
CA SER A 89 -15.09 2.92 7.14
C SER A 89 -14.69 3.94 8.20
N ASN A 90 -14.72 3.55 9.48
CA ASN A 90 -14.27 4.41 10.56
C ASN A 90 -12.75 4.66 10.50
N ASN A 91 -11.97 3.65 10.12
CA ASN A 91 -10.53 3.80 9.96
C ASN A 91 -10.16 4.76 8.79
N GLU A 92 -10.90 4.71 7.68
CA GLU A 92 -10.71 5.67 6.57
C GLU A 92 -10.89 7.13 7.03
N LYS A 93 -11.97 7.40 7.76
CA LYS A 93 -12.25 8.73 8.34
C LYS A 93 -11.20 9.14 9.37
N HIS A 94 -10.71 8.18 10.15
CA HIS A 94 -9.64 8.40 11.11
C HIS A 94 -8.36 8.83 10.40
N ILE A 95 -7.94 8.11 9.34
CA ILE A 95 -6.75 8.45 8.54
C ILE A 95 -6.87 9.88 7.98
N GLU A 96 -8.00 10.20 7.34
CA GLU A 96 -8.21 11.53 6.74
C GLU A 96 -8.06 12.64 7.79
N SER A 97 -8.80 12.53 8.89
CA SER A 97 -8.81 13.54 9.96
C SER A 97 -7.44 13.66 10.62
N ALA A 98 -6.81 12.51 10.92
CA ALA A 98 -5.52 12.43 11.59
C ALA A 98 -4.39 13.04 10.75
N CYS A 99 -4.38 12.79 9.45
CA CYS A 99 -3.33 13.32 8.57
C CYS A 99 -3.59 14.77 8.21
N ARG A 100 -4.85 15.21 8.13
CA ARG A 100 -5.22 16.60 7.86
C ARG A 100 -4.76 17.57 8.94
N TRP A 101 -4.94 17.27 10.23
CA TRP A 101 -4.45 18.19 11.26
C TRP A 101 -2.93 18.26 11.29
N ARG A 102 -2.22 17.15 11.02
CA ARG A 102 -0.75 17.12 10.90
C ARG A 102 -0.25 17.95 9.74
N TYR A 103 -0.95 17.93 8.60
CA TYR A 103 -0.69 18.81 7.46
C TYR A 103 -0.76 20.28 7.88
N LEU A 104 -1.83 20.68 8.59
CA LEU A 104 -2.04 22.07 9.02
C LEU A 104 -0.91 22.58 9.92
N LEU A 105 -0.33 21.73 10.77
CA LEU A 105 0.80 22.10 11.63
C LEU A 105 2.10 22.42 10.89
N LYS A 106 2.21 22.05 9.61
CA LYS A 106 3.41 22.28 8.79
C LYS A 106 3.29 23.50 7.88
N LEU A 107 2.13 24.15 7.85
CA LEU A 107 1.95 25.41 7.13
C LEU A 107 2.76 26.54 7.79
N PRO A 108 3.20 27.55 7.02
CA PRO A 108 2.88 27.79 5.60
C PRO A 108 3.73 26.99 4.60
N ASN A 109 4.63 26.11 5.05
CA ASN A 109 5.47 25.32 4.15
C ASN A 109 4.66 24.18 3.51
N ALA A 110 4.07 24.44 2.35
CA ALA A 110 3.21 23.50 1.64
C ALA A 110 3.90 22.16 1.29
N THR A 111 5.18 22.20 0.90
CA THR A 111 5.96 21.00 0.58
C THR A 111 6.11 20.10 1.81
N THR A 112 6.48 20.67 2.95
CA THR A 112 6.62 19.94 4.21
C THR A 112 5.27 19.41 4.70
N ALA A 113 4.20 20.19 4.51
CA ALA A 113 2.84 19.78 4.84
C ALA A 113 2.39 18.57 4.00
N ALA A 114 2.57 18.61 2.68
CA ALA A 114 2.25 17.50 1.80
C ALA A 114 3.03 16.22 2.15
N ILE A 115 4.34 16.35 2.41
CA ILE A 115 5.16 15.23 2.88
C ILE A 115 4.63 14.67 4.20
N SER A 116 4.32 15.53 5.17
CA SER A 116 3.81 15.11 6.48
C SER A 116 2.47 14.39 6.39
N TYR A 117 1.59 14.80 5.47
CA TYR A 117 0.31 14.13 5.23
C TYR A 117 0.52 12.72 4.69
N LYS A 118 1.33 12.58 3.63
CA LYS A 118 1.58 11.30 2.97
C LYS A 118 2.26 10.28 3.88
N ILE A 119 3.26 10.72 4.66
CA ILE A 119 3.90 9.86 5.66
C ILE A 119 2.88 9.37 6.69
N CYS A 120 2.01 10.25 7.18
CA CYS A 120 0.94 9.89 8.11
C CYS A 120 0.00 8.84 7.50
N GLU A 121 -0.43 9.01 6.24
CA GLU A 121 -1.29 8.04 5.56
C GLU A 121 -0.65 6.66 5.51
N ILE A 122 0.61 6.58 5.04
CA ILE A 122 1.35 5.32 4.96
C ILE A 122 1.42 4.64 6.33
N GLN A 123 1.77 5.40 7.38
CA GLN A 123 1.88 4.87 8.74
C GLN A 123 0.56 4.29 9.25
N LEU A 124 -0.54 5.03 9.11
CA LEU A 124 -1.84 4.59 9.62
C LEU A 124 -2.45 3.45 8.79
N ILE A 125 -2.23 3.45 7.46
CA ILE A 125 -2.62 2.32 6.60
C ILE A 125 -1.88 1.06 7.02
N ASN A 126 -0.56 1.13 7.23
CA ASN A 126 0.25 -0.01 7.64
C ASN A 126 -0.13 -0.50 9.05
N GLN A 127 -0.32 0.40 10.00
CA GLN A 127 -0.75 0.06 11.36
C GLN A 127 -2.08 -0.70 11.36
N PHE A 128 -3.08 -0.20 10.62
CA PHE A 128 -4.36 -0.89 10.51
C PHE A 128 -4.23 -2.24 9.79
N THR A 129 -3.37 -2.30 8.76
CA THR A 129 -3.07 -3.55 8.04
C THR A 129 -2.47 -4.60 8.95
N ASP A 130 -1.59 -4.21 9.88
CA ASP A 130 -1.00 -5.13 10.86
C ASP A 130 -2.03 -5.65 11.86
N ALA A 131 -3.05 -4.85 12.19
CA ALA A 131 -4.20 -5.34 12.96
C ALA A 131 -4.99 -6.40 12.18
N LEU A 132 -5.23 -6.20 10.87
CA LEU A 132 -5.92 -7.16 10.00
C LEU A 132 -5.15 -8.48 9.78
N LYS A 133 -3.83 -8.47 9.95
CA LYS A 133 -3.00 -9.69 9.84
C LYS A 133 -3.20 -10.64 11.00
N LYS A 134 -3.60 -10.15 12.17
CA LYS A 134 -3.77 -10.97 13.37
C LYS A 134 -4.88 -12.02 13.13
N PRO A 135 -4.67 -13.28 13.53
CA PRO A 135 -5.74 -14.27 13.53
C PRO A 135 -6.83 -13.87 14.53
N PHE A 136 -8.05 -14.35 14.29
CA PHE A 136 -9.16 -14.28 15.24
C PHE A 136 -9.05 -15.40 16.27
#